data_AF-A0A4T0FI91-F1
#
_entry.id   AF-A0A4T0FI91-F1
#
_cell.length_a   1.000
_cell.length_b   1.000
_cell.length_c   1.000
_cell.angle_alpha   90.00
_cell.angle_beta   90.00
_cell.angle_gamma   90.00
#
_symmetry.space_group_name_H-M   'P 1'
#
loop_
_entity.id
_entity.type
_entity.pdbx_description
1 polymer ?
#
loop_
_entity_poly.entity_id
_entity_poly.type
_entity_poly.pdbx_seq_one_letter_code
_entity_poly.pdbx_strand_id
1 'polypeptide(L)' 'MSDKAREFVELPQQFLKEGSQFMNRCTKPNQREYIQICKAVAIGFAIMGFIGYFVKLIHIPINNILV' A
#
# COMPACT_ATOMS: atom_id res chain seq x y z
N MET A 1 39.60 -7.96 -10.85
CA MET A 1 38.70 -7.00 -10.17
C MET A 1 37.43 -6.67 -10.98
N SER A 2 37.31 -7.12 -12.23
CA SER A 2 36.12 -6.90 -13.08
C SER A 2 35.05 -7.99 -12.93
N ASP A 3 35.41 -9.20 -12.51
CA ASP A 3 34.48 -10.34 -12.44
C ASP A 3 33.47 -10.19 -11.30
N LYS A 4 33.91 -9.71 -10.13
CA LYS A 4 33.01 -9.43 -8.99
C LYS A 4 32.00 -8.32 -9.27
N ALA A 5 32.36 -7.35 -10.12
CA ALA A 5 31.45 -6.27 -10.52
C ALA A 5 30.38 -6.76 -11.51
N ARG A 6 30.70 -7.69 -12.42
CA ARG A 6 29.71 -8.33 -13.30
C ARG A 6 28.77 -9.23 -12.52
N GLU A 7 29.30 -10.05 -11.61
CA GLU A 7 28.50 -10.97 -10.79
C GLU A 7 27.48 -10.21 -9.92
N PHE A 8 27.87 -9.05 -9.37
CA PHE A 8 26.97 -8.20 -8.57
C PHE A 8 25.88 -7.50 -9.39
N VAL A 9 26.07 -7.32 -10.70
CA VAL A 9 25.09 -6.71 -11.62
C VAL A 9 24.19 -7.77 -12.26
N GLU A 10 24.70 -8.97 -12.49
CA GLU A 10 23.93 -10.08 -13.06
C GLU A 10 22.86 -10.60 -12.10
N LEU A 11 23.14 -10.63 -10.79
CA LEU A 11 22.21 -11.02 -9.73
C LEU A 11 20.88 -10.21 -9.71
N PRO A 12 20.91 -8.86 -9.62
CA PRO A 12 19.68 -8.06 -9.63
C PRO A 12 18.95 -8.14 -10.99
N GLN A 13 19.68 -8.29 -12.10
CA GLN A 13 19.07 -8.43 -13.42
C GLN A 13 18.29 -9.76 -13.55
N GLN A 14 18.85 -10.85 -13.03
CA GLN A 14 18.16 -12.14 -12.97
C GLN A 14 16.95 -12.09 -12.04
N PHE A 15 17.08 -11.46 -10.87
CA PHE A 15 15.97 -11.30 -9.92
C PHE A 15 14.79 -10.51 -10.53
N LEU A 16 15.04 -9.42 -11.25
CA LEU A 16 13.99 -8.66 -11.93
C LEU A 16 13.31 -9.48 -13.04
N LYS A 17 14.08 -10.29 -13.77
CA LYS A 17 13.57 -11.18 -14.81
C LYS A 17 12.65 -12.25 -14.22
N GLU A 18 13.07 -12.87 -13.12
CA GLU A 18 12.28 -13.86 -12.38
C GLU A 18 11.04 -13.22 -11.74
N GLY A 19 11.17 -12.02 -11.16
CA GLY A 19 10.06 -11.26 -10.59
C GLY A 19 9.00 -10.89 -11.64
N SER A 20 9.43 -10.54 -12.85
CA SER A 20 8.51 -10.27 -13.97
C SER A 20 7.77 -11.53 -14.42
N GLN A 21 8.47 -12.67 -14.52
CA GLN A 21 7.84 -13.95 -14.84
C GLN A 21 6.85 -14.38 -13.76
N PHE A 22 7.18 -14.18 -12.49
CA PHE A 22 6.30 -14.43 -11.37
C PHE A 22 5.03 -13.57 -11.46
N MET A 23 5.17 -12.26 -11.65
CA MET A 23 4.04 -11.33 -11.79
C MET A 23 3.12 -11.70 -12.96
N ASN A 24 3.67 -12.23 -14.05
CA ASN A 24 2.89 -12.70 -15.19
C ASN A 24 2.15 -14.03 -14.93
N ARG A 25 2.62 -14.84 -13.97
CA ARG A 25 1.93 -16.07 -13.53
C ARG A 25 0.86 -15.83 -12.48
N CYS A 26 0.89 -14.68 -11.80
CA CYS A 26 -0.15 -14.32 -10.83
C CYS A 26 -1.51 -14.11 -11.53
N THR A 27 -2.57 -14.61 -10.91
CA THR A 27 -3.95 -14.32 -11.33
C THR A 27 -4.25 -12.85 -11.06
N LYS A 28 -4.42 -12.06 -12.12
CA LYS A 28 -4.76 -10.64 -12.01
C LYS A 28 -6.26 -10.50 -11.71
N PRO A 29 -6.65 -9.58 -10.82
CA PRO A 29 -8.04 -9.38 -10.48
C PRO A 29 -8.83 -8.90 -11.70
N ASN A 30 -10.05 -9.38 -11.85
CA ASN A 30 -10.96 -8.88 -12.87
C ASN A 30 -11.53 -7.51 -12.47
N GLN A 31 -12.05 -6.75 -13.44
CA GLN A 31 -12.57 -5.40 -13.19
C GLN A 31 -13.64 -5.36 -12.07
N ARG A 32 -14.52 -6.38 -12.02
CA ARG A 32 -15.57 -6.48 -10.99
C ARG A 32 -15.01 -6.73 -9.59
N GLU A 33 -14.05 -7.63 -9.46
CA GLU A 33 -13.37 -7.94 -8.20
C GLU A 33 -12.61 -6.71 -7.68
N TYR A 34 -11.90 -6.03 -8.59
CA TYR A 34 -11.18 -4.81 -8.24
C TYR A 34 -12.12 -3.72 -7.71
N ILE A 35 -13.24 -3.46 -8.40
CA ILE A 35 -14.23 -2.46 -7.96
C ILE A 35 -14.84 -2.84 -6.60
N GLN A 36 -15.13 -4.13 -6.38
CA GLN A 36 -15.67 -4.59 -5.10
C GLN A 36 -14.69 -4.36 -3.95
N ILE A 37 -13.41 -4.69 -4.15
CA ILE A 37 -12.34 -4.45 -3.17
C ILE A 37 -12.18 -2.95 -2.92
N CYS A 38 -12.09 -2.14 -3.98
CA CYS A 38 -11.99 -0.68 -3.87
C CYS A 38 -13.16 -0.08 -3.09
N LYS A 39 -14.39 -0.55 -3.34
CA LYS A 39 -15.58 -0.10 -2.60
C LYS A 39 -15.49 -0.45 -1.11
N ALA A 40 -15.08 -1.67 -0.78
CA ALA A 40 -14.91 -2.08 0.62
C ALA A 40 -13.84 -1.24 1.33
N VAL A 41 -12.69 -1.02 0.68
CA VAL A 41 -11.60 -0.20 1.21
C VAL A 41 -12.03 1.26 1.38
N ALA A 42 -12.75 1.83 0.40
CA ALA A 42 -13.23 3.21 0.46
C ALA A 42 -14.19 3.43 1.64
N ILE A 43 -15.10 2.47 1.90
CA ILE A 43 -16.01 2.54 3.05
C ILE A 43 -15.21 2.46 4.36
N GLY A 44 -14.26 1.53 4.47
CA GLY A 44 -13.40 1.41 5.65
C GLY A 44 -12.60 2.68 5.93
N PHE A 45 -12.00 3.26 4.88
CA PHE A 45 -11.25 4.51 4.97
C PHE A 45 -12.14 5.68 5.40
N ALA A 46 -13.36 5.79 4.84
CA ALA A 46 -14.30 6.82 5.22
C ALA A 46 -14.70 6.75 6.69
N ILE A 47 -14.99 5.55 7.21
CA ILE A 47 -15.35 5.35 8.63
C ILE A 47 -14.17 5.72 9.54
N MET A 48 -12.97 5.21 9.25
CA MET A 48 -11.79 5.49 10.09
C MET A 48 -11.42 6.97 10.07
N GLY A 49 -11.49 7.61 8.89
CA GLY A 49 -11.26 9.04 8.75
C GLY A 49 -12.29 9.89 9.50
N PHE A 50 -13.57 9.50 9.44
CA PHE A 50 -14.64 10.18 10.15
C PHE A 50 -14.45 10.07 11.67
N ILE A 51 -14.21 8.86 12.19
CA ILE A 51 -13.99 8.67 13.63
C ILE A 51 -12.80 9.53 14.11
N GLY A 52 -11.69 9.53 13.39
CA GLY A 52 -10.52 10.35 13.72
C GLY A 52 -10.82 11.86 13.73
N TYR A 53 -11.61 12.34 12.77
CA TYR A 53 -12.02 13.74 12.71
C TYR A 53 -12.87 14.15 13.92
N PHE A 54 -13.87 13.35 14.30
CA PHE A 54 -14.75 13.66 15.43
C PHE A 54 -14.02 13.62 16.77
N VAL A 55 -13.16 12.61 16.97
CA VAL A 55 -12.33 12.51 18.17
C VAL A 55 -11.45 13.76 18.30
N LYS A 56 -10.81 14.18 17.19
CA LYS A 56 -9.99 15.39 17.19
C LYS A 56 -10.81 16.65 17.45
N LEU A 57 -12.00 16.77 16.84
CA LEU A 57 -12.88 17.91 17.02
C LEU A 57 -13.31 18.09 18.47
N ILE A 58 -13.62 17.00 19.19
CA ILE A 58 -14.01 17.04 20.61
C ILE A 58 -12.81 17.37 21.51
N HIS A 59 -11.61 16.89 21.19
CA HIS A 59 -10.43 17.15 22.00
C HIS A 59 -9.95 18.62 21.93
N ILE A 60 -10.18 19.35 20.83
CA ILE A 60 -9.81 20.77 20.70
C ILE A 60 -10.43 21.67 21.79
N PRO A 61 -11.76 21.70 22.00
CA PRO A 61 -12.37 22.52 23.03
C PRO A 61 -12.05 22.01 24.43
N ILE A 62 -11.91 20.69 24.63
CA ILE A 62 -11.50 20.12 25.92
C ILE A 62 -10.13 20.67 26.31
N ASN A 63 -9.16 20.64 25.40
CA ASN A 63 -7.84 21.19 25.67
C ASN A 63 -7.89 22.69 25.95
N ASN A 64 -8.73 23.45 25.24
CA ASN A 64 -8.88 24.90 25.46
C ASN A 64 -9.57 25.27 26.78
N ILE A 65 -10.32 24.36 27.40
CA ILE A 65 -11.00 24.59 28.69
C ILE A 65 -10.16 24.07 29.87
N LEU A 66 -9.39 22.99 29.65
CA LEU A 66 -8.67 22.29 30.69
C LEU A 66 -7.24 22.83 30.91
N VAL A 67 -6.68 23.54 29.93
CA VAL A 67 -5.39 24.25 30.03
C VAL A 67 -5.57 25.74 30.23
#